data_AF-K1PTG4-F1
#
_entry.id   AF-K1PTG4-F1
#
_cell.length_a   1.000
_cell.length_b   1.000
_cell.length_c   1.000
_cell.angle_alpha   90.00
_cell.angle_beta   90.00
_cell.angle_gamma   90.00
#
_symmetry.space_group_name_H-M   'P 1'
#
loop_
_entity.id
_entity.type
_entity.pdbx_description
1 polymer ?
#
loop_
_entity_poly.entity_id
_entity_poly.type
_entity_poly.pdbx_seq_one_letter_code
_entity_poly.pdbx_strand_id
1 'polypeptide(L)'
;MEQFAFYRCATQYDENECCICMERRSEIILPCTHQFCEGCIDTWNVTNKTCPICRERVESTDETWVITEKPDNLEYETEVKGYLVSLGDNPDHKT
;
A
#
# COMPACT_ATOMS: atom_id res chain seq x y z
N MET A 1 -2.22 12.29 -26.49
CA MET A 1 -1.42 11.18 -25.95
C MET A 1 -1.56 11.18 -24.43
N GLU A 2 -2.24 10.17 -23.91
CA GLU A 2 -1.80 9.36 -22.75
C GLU A 2 -1.69 9.97 -21.33
N GLN A 3 -2.51 10.96 -20.96
CA GLN A 3 -2.49 11.48 -19.57
C GLN A 3 -3.77 11.26 -18.74
N PHE A 4 -4.78 10.60 -19.30
CA PHE A 4 -6.08 10.41 -18.64
C PHE A 4 -6.40 8.95 -18.26
N ALA A 5 -5.49 8.01 -18.47
CA ALA A 5 -5.68 6.60 -18.10
C ALA A 5 -5.43 6.32 -16.61
N PHE A 6 -4.84 7.26 -15.86
CA PHE A 6 -4.53 7.10 -14.43
C PHE A 6 -5.67 7.49 -13.48
N TYR A 7 -6.78 8.08 -13.96
CA TYR A 7 -7.76 8.74 -13.06
C TYR A 7 -9.23 8.27 -13.20
N ARG A 8 -9.51 7.12 -13.83
CA ARG A 8 -10.92 6.73 -14.11
C ARG A 8 -11.38 5.39 -13.56
N CYS A 9 -10.83 4.94 -12.44
CA CYS A 9 -11.45 3.88 -11.62
C CYS A 9 -11.59 4.26 -10.14
N ALA A 10 -11.50 5.54 -9.78
CA ALA A 10 -11.48 5.99 -8.37
C ALA A 10 -12.57 7.03 -8.05
N THR A 11 -13.79 6.83 -8.53
CA THR A 11 -14.92 7.64 -8.07
C THR A 11 -16.10 6.74 -7.76
N GLN A 12 -16.37 6.52 -6.47
CA GLN A 12 -17.57 5.93 -5.83
C GLN A 12 -17.51 4.48 -5.29
N TYR A 13 -16.33 3.91 -5.06
CA TYR A 13 -16.16 2.66 -4.29
C TYR A 13 -15.11 2.87 -3.20
N ASP A 14 -15.24 2.18 -2.06
CA ASP A 14 -14.23 2.21 -1.00
C ASP A 14 -12.85 2.03 -1.65
N GLU A 15 -11.98 3.03 -1.49
CA GLU A 15 -10.69 3.11 -2.16
C GLU A 15 -9.79 1.89 -1.84
N ASN A 16 -10.15 1.14 -0.79
CA ASN A 16 -9.46 -0.06 -0.35
C ASN A 16 -10.25 -1.35 -0.61
N GLU A 17 -11.24 -1.37 -1.50
CA GLU A 17 -11.96 -2.61 -1.83
C GLU A 17 -11.26 -3.40 -2.93
N CYS A 18 -11.17 -4.73 -2.78
CA CYS A 18 -10.60 -5.59 -3.80
C CYS A 18 -11.46 -5.61 -5.06
N CYS A 19 -10.88 -5.21 -6.20
CA CYS A 19 -11.57 -5.13 -7.49
C CYS A 19 -11.96 -6.50 -8.10
N ILE A 20 -11.58 -7.63 -7.49
CA ILE A 20 -11.94 -8.97 -7.96
C ILE A 20 -13.22 -9.45 -7.29
N CYS A 21 -13.29 -9.38 -5.95
CA CYS A 21 -14.45 -9.88 -5.22
C CYS A 21 -15.45 -8.78 -4.83
N MET A 22 -15.05 -7.50 -4.81
CA MET A 22 -15.90 -6.38 -4.38
C MET A 22 -16.54 -6.58 -2.99
N GLU A 23 -15.82 -7.27 -2.11
CA GLU A 23 -16.31 -7.68 -0.79
C GLU A 23 -15.28 -7.46 0.33
N ARG A 24 -14.00 -7.74 0.04
CA ARG A 24 -12.91 -7.72 1.01
C ARG A 24 -11.99 -6.54 0.75
N ARG A 25 -11.34 -6.07 1.82
CA ARG A 25 -10.33 -5.02 1.73
C ARG A 25 -9.11 -5.50 0.93
N SER A 26 -8.52 -4.61 0.14
CA SER A 26 -7.23 -4.82 -0.49
C SER A 26 -6.11 -4.64 0.53
N GLU A 27 -5.37 -5.71 0.76
CA GLU A 27 -4.31 -5.80 1.78
C GLU A 27 -2.94 -6.06 1.15
N ILE A 28 -2.95 -6.54 -0.11
CA ILE A 28 -1.78 -6.98 -0.85
C ILE A 28 -1.51 -6.04 -2.02
N ILE A 29 -0.30 -5.48 -2.07
CA ILE A 29 0.21 -4.68 -3.20
C ILE A 29 1.24 -5.53 -3.97
N LEU A 30 0.97 -5.80 -5.25
CA LEU A 30 1.94 -6.43 -6.14
C LEU A 30 3.06 -5.45 -6.54
N PRO A 31 4.23 -5.93 -7.04
CA PRO A 31 5.32 -5.06 -7.49
C PRO A 31 4.91 -4.03 -8.57
N CYS A 32 3.90 -4.36 -9.37
CA CYS A 32 3.29 -3.46 -10.36
C CYS A 32 2.33 -2.41 -9.77
N THR A 33 2.28 -2.26 -8.43
CA THR A 33 1.46 -1.31 -7.64
C THR A 33 -0.05 -1.57 -7.60
N HIS A 34 -0.54 -2.63 -8.23
CA HIS A 34 -1.95 -3.02 -8.18
C HIS A 34 -2.31 -3.77 -6.89
N GLN A 35 -3.54 -3.56 -6.42
CA GLN A 35 -3.99 -3.94 -5.09
C GLN A 35 -5.10 -4.99 -5.11
N PHE A 36 -5.01 -6.00 -4.25
CA PHE A 36 -5.99 -7.08 -4.13
C PHE A 36 -6.13 -7.53 -2.68
N CYS A 37 -7.21 -8.26 -2.37
CA CYS A 37 -7.29 -9.00 -1.11
C CYS A 37 -6.49 -10.30 -1.21
N GLU A 38 -5.94 -10.76 -0.09
CA GLU A 38 -5.07 -11.96 -0.01
C GLU A 38 -5.72 -13.18 -0.69
N GLY A 39 -6.94 -13.55 -0.30
CA GLY A 39 -7.58 -14.74 -0.88
C GLY A 39 -7.81 -14.71 -2.40
N CYS A 40 -8.01 -13.53 -3.00
CA CYS A 40 -8.18 -13.44 -4.45
C CYS A 40 -6.85 -13.57 -5.19
N ILE A 41 -5.81 -12.89 -4.70
CA ILE A 41 -4.51 -12.94 -5.35
C ILE A 41 -3.83 -14.31 -5.17
N ASP A 42 -4.02 -14.96 -4.02
CA ASP A 42 -3.54 -16.32 -3.80
C ASP A 42 -4.20 -17.33 -4.75
N THR A 43 -5.52 -17.25 -4.91
CA THR A 43 -6.26 -18.11 -5.85
C THR A 43 -5.77 -17.91 -7.28
N TRP A 44 -5.55 -16.66 -7.69
CA TRP A 44 -4.99 -16.35 -9.00
C TRP A 44 -3.57 -16.91 -9.18
N ASN A 45 -2.75 -16.78 -8.14
CA ASN A 45 -1.35 -17.23 -8.12
C ASN A 45 -1.15 -18.75 -8.20
N VAL A 46 -2.20 -19.56 -8.01
CA VAL A 46 -2.16 -21.02 -8.22
C VAL A 46 -1.92 -21.36 -9.69
N THR A 47 -2.52 -20.60 -10.61
CA THR A 47 -2.52 -20.91 -12.05
C THR A 47 -1.80 -19.88 -12.90
N ASN A 48 -1.72 -18.63 -12.42
CA ASN A 48 -1.13 -17.52 -13.14
C ASN A 48 -0.03 -16.88 -12.29
N LYS A 49 1.09 -16.48 -12.90
CA LYS A 49 2.14 -15.70 -12.22
C LYS A 49 2.21 -14.28 -12.74
N THR A 50 1.05 -13.66 -12.93
CA THR A 50 0.89 -12.34 -13.54
C THR A 50 -0.11 -11.50 -12.76
N CYS A 51 -0.03 -10.18 -12.85
CA CYS A 51 -1.05 -9.30 -12.31
C CYS A 51 -2.38 -9.46 -13.08
N PRO A 52 -3.53 -9.63 -12.39
CA PRO A 52 -4.85 -9.67 -13.03
C PRO A 52 -5.19 -8.43 -13.88
N ILE A 53 -4.60 -7.27 -13.57
CA ILE A 53 -4.89 -5.98 -14.23
C ILE A 53 -3.92 -5.73 -15.39
N CYS A 54 -2.62 -5.62 -15.12
CA CYS A 54 -1.63 -5.24 -16.13
C CYS A 54 -0.90 -6.42 -16.79
N ARG A 55 -1.12 -7.65 -16.31
CA ARG A 55 -0.47 -8.89 -16.81
C ARG A 55 1.05 -8.95 -16.65
N GLU A 56 1.64 -8.01 -15.95
CA GLU A 56 3.06 -8.04 -15.59
C GLU A 56 3.36 -9.26 -14.73
N ARG A 57 4.51 -9.90 -14.97
CA ARG A 57 4.89 -11.13 -14.27
C ARG A 57 5.25 -10.81 -12.81
N VAL A 58 4.72 -11.60 -11.90
CA VAL A 58 5.07 -11.56 -10.48
C VAL A 58 6.20 -12.57 -10.28
N GLU A 59 7.45 -12.10 -10.26
CA GLU A 59 8.63 -12.98 -10.22
C GLU A 59 8.91 -13.53 -8.83
N SER A 60 8.64 -12.76 -7.77
CA SER A 60 8.68 -13.22 -6.39
C SER A 60 7.58 -12.58 -5.53
N THR A 61 7.08 -13.33 -4.56
CA THR A 61 6.20 -12.81 -3.50
C THR A 61 6.96 -12.03 -2.43
N ASP A 62 8.30 -12.13 -2.39
CA ASP A 62 9.14 -11.44 -1.39
C ASP A 62 9.08 -9.91 -1.49
N GLU A 63 8.66 -9.39 -2.64
CA GLU A 63 8.52 -7.95 -2.91
C GLU A 63 7.09 -7.43 -2.68
N THR A 64 6.22 -8.27 -2.11
CA THR A 64 4.83 -7.93 -1.83
C THR A 64 4.74 -7.21 -0.49
N TRP A 65 4.14 -6.02 -0.48
CA TRP A 65 3.96 -5.23 0.74
C TRP A 65 2.59 -5.49 1.36
N VAL A 66 2.58 -5.70 2.68
CA VAL A 66 1.35 -5.78 3.48
C VAL A 66 1.03 -4.40 4.03
N ILE A 67 -0.19 -3.93 3.82
CA ILE A 67 -0.65 -2.66 4.41
C ILE A 67 -0.95 -2.90 5.88
N THR A 68 -0.14 -2.32 6.77
CA THR A 68 -0.42 -2.30 8.21
C THR A 68 -1.39 -1.16 8.54
N GLU A 69 -2.31 -1.40 9.47
CA GLU A 69 -3.15 -0.33 10.01
C GLU A 69 -2.30 0.77 10.64
N LYS A 70 -2.75 2.03 10.50
CA LYS A 70 -2.08 3.14 11.17
C LYS A 70 -2.19 2.93 12.69
N PRO A 71 -1.13 3.14 13.48
CA PRO A 71 -1.25 3.11 14.93
C PRO A 71 -2.22 4.18 15.45
N ASP A 72 -2.80 3.94 16.61
CA ASP A 72 -3.74 4.88 17.24
C ASP A 72 -3.11 6.25 17.47
N ASN A 73 -3.91 7.31 17.33
CA ASN A 73 -3.40 8.65 17.01
C ASN A 73 -2.57 9.28 18.14
N LEU A 74 -3.03 9.09 19.37
CA LEU A 74 -2.55 9.87 20.51
C LEU A 74 -1.15 9.47 20.99
N GLU A 75 -0.81 8.19 20.89
CA GLU A 75 0.50 7.65 21.31
C GLU A 75 1.58 7.99 20.27
N TYR A 76 1.30 7.77 18.97
CA TYR A 76 2.25 8.09 17.90
C TYR A 76 2.63 9.57 17.89
N GLU A 77 1.65 10.47 18.11
CA GLU A 77 1.93 11.91 18.05
C GLU A 77 2.88 12.33 19.15
N THR A 78 2.71 11.75 20.34
CA THR A 78 3.53 12.10 21.51
C THR A 78 4.97 11.61 21.32
N GLU A 79 5.14 10.38 20.81
CA GLU A 79 6.45 9.81 20.52
C GLU A 79 7.18 10.54 19.40
N VAL A 80 6.49 10.79 18.28
CA VAL A 80 7.06 11.50 17.13
C VAL A 80 7.42 12.94 17.50
N LYS A 81 6.54 13.66 18.22
CA LYS A 81 6.85 15.01 18.71
C LYS A 81 8.04 15.00 19.66
N GLY A 82 8.13 14.03 20.57
CA GLY A 82 9.26 13.90 21.50
C GLY A 82 10.59 13.71 20.77
N TYR A 83 10.62 12.83 19.77
CA TYR A 83 11.81 12.61 18.94
C TYR A 83 12.21 13.87 18.17
N LEU A 84 11.27 14.56 17.53
CA LEU A 84 11.53 15.79 16.78
C LEU A 84 12.08 16.93 17.66
N VAL A 85 11.59 17.05 18.90
CA VAL A 85 12.11 18.01 19.88
C VAL A 85 13.58 17.69 20.21
N SER A 86 13.91 16.42 20.45
CA SER A 86 15.26 16.00 20.80
C SER A 86 16.31 16.24 19.71
N LEU A 87 15.90 16.26 18.43
CA LEU A 87 16.77 16.59 17.31
C LEU A 87 17.07 18.10 17.21
N GLY A 88 16.14 18.95 17.66
CA GLY A 88 16.29 20.40 17.66
C GLY A 88 17.24 20.93 18.73
N ASP A 89 17.37 20.21 19.84
CA ASP A 89 18.23 20.58 20.98
C ASP A 89 19.69 20.13 20.82
N ASN A 90 20.12 19.75 19.62
CA ASN A 90 21.46 19.24 19.39
C ASN A 90 22.54 20.29 19.75
N PRO A 91 23.33 20.08 20.82
CA PRO A 91 24.32 21.05 21.30
C PRO A 91 25.52 21.21 20.35
N ASP A 92 25.62 20.41 19.28
CA ASP A 92 26.71 20.45 18.30
C ASP A 92 26.52 21.52 17.21
N HIS A 93 25.41 22.27 17.20
CA HIS A 93 25.26 23.48 16.38
C HIS A 93 25.63 24.74 17.16
N LYS A 94 26.88 24.80 17.62
CA LYS A 94 27.49 26.04 18.12
C LYS A 94 28.11 26.81 16.96
N THR A 95 27.33 27.67 16.32
CA THR A 95 27.86 28.79 15.50
C THR A 95 28.38 29.90 16.39
#